data_AF-U5CUA5-F1
#
_entry.id   AF-U5CUA5-F1
#
_cell.length_a   1.000
_cell.length_b   1.000
_cell.length_c   1.000
_cell.angle_alpha   90.00
_cell.angle_beta   90.00
_cell.angle_gamma   90.00
#
_symmetry.space_group_name_H-M   'P 1'
#
loop_
_entity.id
_entity.type
_entity.pdbx_description
1 polymer ?
#
loop_
_entity_poly.entity_id
_entity_poly.type
_entity_poly.pdbx_seq_one_letter_code
_entity_poly.pdbx_strand_id
1 'polypeptide(L)'
;MATLLKISTGPNHNADPQNEWNVTAKKSFRVIITAYDVYGNVDTSYNKIVNIYADDGKGNYPYQIGSAQALNGQATVWCNPLTIIYGTNPFRYIIARDIDGLQSLPIRIAVYFYVYGSIEFHTNCDGTLSYGAQTACVPNGLPPNSIFVALPATGLCNKSIYISTSSTGTFKKSQILDVGPWRTNNPYWNTGNYGIYRADIDISDGLATQLGIPYGCNGSTPWGGAYVLWRFS
;
A
#
# COMPACT_ATOMS: atom_id res chain seq x y z
N MET A 1 7.45 15.53 -33.43
CA MET A 1 6.29 14.60 -33.35
C MET A 1 6.63 13.55 -32.33
N ALA A 2 5.79 13.44 -31.30
CA ALA A 2 6.02 12.51 -30.22
C ALA A 2 5.89 11.08 -30.73
N THR A 3 6.82 10.23 -30.29
CA THR A 3 6.83 8.80 -30.60
C THR A 3 6.77 7.94 -29.34
N LEU A 4 6.85 8.57 -28.16
CA LEU A 4 6.82 7.89 -26.90
C LEU A 4 6.11 8.74 -25.84
N LEU A 5 5.19 8.12 -25.11
CA LEU A 5 4.71 8.63 -23.83
C LEU A 5 5.43 7.88 -22.71
N LYS A 6 6.04 8.62 -21.78
CA LYS A 6 6.48 8.07 -20.50
C LYS A 6 5.55 8.55 -19.40
N ILE A 7 5.28 7.66 -18.47
CA ILE A 7 4.53 7.96 -17.25
C ILE A 7 5.36 7.65 -16.02
N SER A 8 5.18 8.47 -15.00
CA SER A 8 5.64 8.22 -13.63
C SER A 8 4.53 8.60 -12.67
N THR A 9 4.58 8.10 -11.44
CA THR A 9 3.71 8.60 -10.38
C THR A 9 4.47 9.57 -9.47
N GLY A 10 3.75 10.39 -8.69
CA GLY A 10 4.36 11.28 -7.69
C GLY A 10 5.27 10.54 -6.67
N PRO A 11 5.97 11.27 -5.79
CA PRO A 11 7.06 10.73 -4.99
C PRO A 11 6.68 9.42 -4.30
N ASN A 12 7.48 8.39 -4.61
CA ASN A 12 7.47 7.08 -4.00
C ASN A 12 7.46 7.22 -2.49
N HIS A 13 6.41 6.73 -1.83
CA HIS A 13 6.48 6.67 -0.38
C HIS A 13 7.19 5.43 0.15
N ASN A 14 7.37 4.34 -0.62
CA ASN A 14 8.07 3.12 -0.18
C ASN A 14 8.38 2.21 -1.38
N ALA A 15 9.61 1.70 -1.52
CA ALA A 15 9.91 0.67 -2.52
C ALA A 15 9.38 -0.68 -2.01
N ASP A 16 8.33 -1.21 -2.64
CA ASP A 16 7.93 -2.61 -2.44
C ASP A 16 8.87 -3.48 -3.28
N PRO A 17 9.43 -4.58 -2.73
CA PRO A 17 10.31 -5.46 -3.48
C PRO A 17 9.69 -6.05 -4.76
N GLN A 18 8.37 -5.94 -4.96
CA GLN A 18 7.63 -6.45 -6.10
C GLN A 18 7.15 -5.35 -7.08
N ASN A 19 7.36 -4.06 -6.80
CA ASN A 19 6.93 -2.95 -7.65
C ASN A 19 7.64 -1.62 -7.35
N GLU A 20 7.84 -0.83 -8.40
CA GLU A 20 8.54 0.45 -8.32
C GLU A 20 7.69 1.56 -7.69
N TRP A 21 6.35 1.45 -7.73
CA TRP A 21 5.43 2.52 -7.34
C TRP A 21 4.26 2.00 -6.50
N ASN A 22 3.83 2.78 -5.52
CA ASN A 22 2.68 2.44 -4.68
C ASN A 22 1.65 3.57 -4.62
N VAL A 23 0.39 3.19 -4.39
CA VAL A 23 -0.68 4.14 -4.09
C VAL A 23 -1.49 3.65 -2.88
N THR A 24 -2.06 4.60 -2.16
CA THR A 24 -3.03 4.30 -1.13
C THR A 24 -4.40 4.07 -1.76
N ALA A 25 -5.06 2.97 -1.40
CA ALA A 25 -6.43 2.69 -1.79
C ALA A 25 -7.34 3.88 -1.45
N LYS A 26 -8.36 4.14 -2.27
CA LYS A 26 -9.35 5.22 -2.05
C LYS A 26 -8.79 6.65 -1.95
N LYS A 27 -7.49 6.86 -2.16
CA LYS A 27 -6.90 8.19 -2.35
C LYS A 27 -6.59 8.43 -3.82
N SER A 28 -6.89 9.65 -4.27
CA SER A 28 -6.42 10.12 -5.57
C SER A 28 -4.90 10.21 -5.56
N PHE A 29 -4.30 9.96 -6.72
CA PHE A 29 -2.85 9.99 -6.89
C PHE A 29 -2.50 10.68 -8.20
N ARG A 30 -1.25 11.11 -8.30
CA ARG A 30 -0.76 11.86 -9.45
C ARG A 30 -0.01 10.96 -10.41
N VAL A 31 -0.35 11.03 -11.69
CA VAL A 31 0.45 10.54 -12.81
C VAL A 31 1.02 11.73 -13.57
N ILE A 32 2.32 11.70 -13.83
CA ILE A 32 3.02 12.68 -14.66
C ILE A 32 3.25 12.04 -16.03
N ILE A 33 2.88 12.76 -17.09
CA ILE A 33 3.10 12.34 -18.47
C ILE A 33 4.16 13.25 -19.09
N THR A 34 5.11 12.64 -19.78
CA THR A 34 6.05 13.34 -20.65
C THR A 34 6.05 12.68 -22.03
N ALA A 35 5.77 13.47 -23.07
CA ALA A 35 5.83 13.07 -24.45
C ALA A 35 7.22 13.38 -25.03
N TYR A 36 7.83 12.38 -25.65
CA TYR A 36 9.17 12.47 -26.23
C TYR A 36 9.14 12.31 -27.75
N ASP A 37 9.97 13.09 -28.44
CA ASP A 37 10.24 12.92 -29.86
C ASP A 37 11.18 11.71 -30.11
N VAL A 38 11.49 11.44 -31.39
CA VAL A 38 12.37 10.35 -31.80
C VAL A 38 13.81 10.47 -31.28
N TYR A 39 14.22 11.66 -30.87
CA TYR A 39 15.57 11.96 -30.36
C TYR A 39 15.63 11.90 -28.83
N GLY A 40 14.50 11.63 -28.16
CA GLY A 40 14.41 11.59 -26.71
C GLY A 40 14.29 12.96 -26.04
N ASN A 41 14.02 14.02 -26.79
CA ASN A 41 13.70 15.34 -26.23
C ASN A 41 12.20 15.43 -25.92
N VAL A 42 11.83 16.30 -24.97
CA VAL A 42 10.42 16.61 -24.73
C VAL A 42 9.85 17.28 -25.98
N ASP A 43 8.80 16.69 -26.56
CA ASP A 43 8.16 17.27 -27.73
C ASP A 43 7.25 18.44 -27.32
N THR A 44 7.78 19.66 -27.39
CA THR A 44 7.04 20.89 -27.04
C THR A 44 5.91 21.22 -28.02
N SER A 45 5.83 20.55 -29.18
CA SER A 45 4.70 20.69 -30.10
C SER A 45 3.52 19.77 -29.74
N TYR A 46 3.73 18.80 -28.84
CA TYR A 46 2.71 17.84 -28.44
C TYR A 46 1.65 18.48 -27.53
N ASN A 47 0.44 18.66 -28.08
CA ASN A 47 -0.69 19.33 -27.44
C ASN A 47 -1.99 18.50 -27.58
N LYS A 48 -2.06 17.35 -26.90
CA LYS A 48 -3.16 16.38 -27.03
C LYS A 48 -3.76 15.99 -25.70
N ILE A 49 -5.02 15.54 -25.74
CA ILE A 49 -5.66 14.88 -24.60
C ILE A 49 -5.04 13.50 -24.42
N VAL A 50 -4.65 13.19 -23.19
CA VAL A 50 -4.10 11.89 -22.79
C VAL A 50 -4.98 11.32 -21.68
N ASN A 51 -5.50 10.11 -21.92
CA ASN A 51 -6.30 9.36 -20.97
C ASN A 51 -5.43 8.37 -20.22
N ILE A 52 -5.65 8.26 -18.91
CA ILE A 52 -4.98 7.27 -18.05
C ILE A 52 -5.93 6.12 -17.78
N TYR A 53 -5.42 4.90 -17.96
CA TYR A 53 -6.15 3.66 -17.71
C TYR A 53 -5.47 2.84 -16.63
N ALA A 54 -6.26 2.07 -15.88
CA ALA A 54 -5.79 1.03 -14.99
C ALA A 54 -6.33 -0.34 -15.41
N ASP A 55 -5.50 -1.36 -15.26
CA ASP A 55 -5.84 -2.77 -15.51
C ASP A 55 -5.39 -3.61 -14.29
N ASP A 56 -6.21 -4.59 -13.89
CA ASP A 56 -5.91 -5.54 -12.81
C ASP A 56 -5.02 -6.71 -13.27
N GLY A 57 -4.57 -6.70 -14.52
CA GLY A 57 -3.66 -7.69 -15.09
C GLY A 57 -4.35 -9.00 -15.48
N LYS A 58 -5.68 -9.08 -15.39
CA LYS A 58 -6.46 -10.21 -15.93
C LYS A 58 -6.80 -10.02 -17.40
N GLY A 59 -6.30 -8.95 -18.02
CA GLY A 59 -6.34 -8.73 -19.47
C GLY A 59 -7.73 -8.44 -20.03
N ASN A 60 -8.72 -8.11 -19.19
CA ASN A 60 -10.09 -8.03 -19.66
C ASN A 60 -10.59 -6.62 -19.95
N TYR A 61 -10.40 -5.57 -19.14
CA TYR A 61 -10.83 -4.22 -19.55
C TYR A 61 -10.04 -3.12 -18.82
N PRO A 62 -9.13 -2.39 -19.50
CA PRO A 62 -8.56 -1.17 -18.91
C PRO A 62 -9.69 -0.16 -18.68
N TYR A 63 -9.85 0.31 -17.44
CA TYR A 63 -10.83 1.35 -17.12
C TYR A 63 -10.13 2.70 -16.99
N GLN A 64 -10.76 3.74 -17.51
CA GLN A 64 -10.21 5.08 -17.44
C GLN A 64 -10.27 5.60 -16.00
N ILE A 65 -9.13 6.06 -15.50
CA ILE A 65 -8.97 6.63 -14.16
C ILE A 65 -8.59 8.10 -14.18
N GLY A 66 -8.31 8.69 -15.35
CA GLY A 66 -8.02 10.11 -15.44
C GLY A 66 -7.87 10.58 -16.88
N SER A 67 -7.80 11.89 -17.04
CA SER A 67 -7.49 12.54 -18.31
C SER A 67 -6.90 13.91 -18.04
N ALA A 68 -5.97 14.34 -18.89
CA ALA A 68 -5.55 15.73 -18.97
C ALA A 68 -5.11 16.07 -20.39
N GLN A 69 -5.18 17.35 -20.73
CA GLN A 69 -4.48 17.87 -21.89
C GLN A 69 -2.99 17.99 -21.56
N ALA A 70 -2.15 17.30 -22.32
CA ALA A 70 -0.73 17.58 -22.34
C ALA A 70 -0.49 18.87 -23.10
N LEU A 71 0.24 19.79 -22.50
CA LEU A 71 0.65 21.06 -23.09
C LEU A 71 2.17 21.07 -23.17
N ASN A 72 2.69 21.43 -24.34
CA ASN A 72 4.13 21.41 -24.60
C ASN A 72 4.82 20.09 -24.20
N GLY A 73 4.14 18.97 -24.47
CA GLY A 73 4.66 17.63 -24.19
C GLY A 73 4.55 17.16 -22.73
N GLN A 74 3.87 17.90 -21.84
CA GLN A 74 3.76 17.52 -20.44
C GLN A 74 2.33 17.63 -19.90
N ALA A 75 1.98 16.71 -18.99
CA ALA A 75 0.74 16.78 -18.23
C ALA A 75 0.90 16.25 -16.82
N THR A 76 0.07 16.75 -15.91
CA THR A 76 -0.16 16.17 -14.59
C THR A 76 -1.62 15.74 -14.51
N VAL A 77 -1.86 14.46 -14.26
CA VAL A 77 -3.21 13.88 -14.14
C VAL A 77 -3.46 13.48 -12.69
N TRP A 78 -4.53 14.01 -12.11
CA TRP A 78 -5.07 13.50 -10.86
C TRP A 78 -6.01 12.34 -11.17
N CYS A 79 -5.58 11.14 -10.82
CA CYS A 79 -6.30 9.93 -11.11
C CYS A 79 -7.33 9.64 -10.01
N ASN A 80 -8.48 9.12 -10.44
CA ASN A 80 -9.50 8.54 -9.59
C ASN A 80 -8.89 7.46 -8.69
N PRO A 81 -9.37 7.34 -7.45
CA PRO A 81 -8.83 6.37 -6.53
C PRO A 81 -8.95 4.93 -7.00
N LEU A 82 -7.95 4.13 -6.66
CA LEU A 82 -7.96 2.69 -6.86
C LEU A 82 -8.44 1.97 -5.61
N THR A 83 -8.94 0.75 -5.77
CA THR A 83 -9.40 -0.10 -4.67
C THR A 83 -8.65 -1.41 -4.65
N ILE A 84 -8.53 -1.99 -3.46
CA ILE A 84 -8.05 -3.35 -3.22
C ILE A 84 -9.02 -4.02 -2.25
N ILE A 85 -9.34 -5.27 -2.55
CA ILE A 85 -10.18 -6.12 -1.72
C ILE A 85 -9.39 -7.42 -1.44
N TYR A 86 -9.55 -7.99 -0.26
CA TYR A 86 -8.97 -9.28 0.10
C TYR A 86 -9.31 -10.36 -0.94
N GLY A 87 -8.32 -11.19 -1.29
CA GLY A 87 -8.46 -12.23 -2.32
C GLY A 87 -8.41 -11.72 -3.77
N THR A 88 -8.20 -10.41 -4.00
CA THR A 88 -8.00 -9.84 -5.33
C THR A 88 -6.54 -9.48 -5.60
N ASN A 89 -6.19 -9.28 -6.87
CA ASN A 89 -4.85 -8.85 -7.25
C ASN A 89 -4.56 -7.44 -6.66
N PRO A 90 -3.51 -7.26 -5.83
CA PRO A 90 -3.17 -5.95 -5.27
C PRO A 90 -2.50 -5.01 -6.29
N PHE A 91 -2.13 -5.51 -7.47
CA PHE A 91 -1.39 -4.74 -8.47
C PHE A 91 -2.29 -4.16 -9.55
N ARG A 92 -1.90 -3.00 -10.08
CA ARG A 92 -2.50 -2.39 -11.27
C ARG A 92 -1.43 -2.06 -12.29
N TYR A 93 -1.72 -2.27 -13.57
CA TYR A 93 -0.95 -1.72 -14.67
C TYR A 93 -1.56 -0.38 -15.07
N ILE A 94 -0.76 0.68 -15.02
CA ILE A 94 -1.17 2.02 -15.43
C ILE A 94 -0.63 2.30 -16.81
N ILE A 95 -1.49 2.80 -17.69
CA ILE A 95 -1.18 3.08 -19.09
C ILE A 95 -1.70 4.48 -19.45
N ALA A 96 -0.89 5.27 -20.15
CA ALA A 96 -1.35 6.49 -20.80
C ALA A 96 -1.60 6.22 -22.28
N ARG A 97 -2.72 6.71 -22.81
CA ARG A 97 -3.04 6.68 -24.25
C ARG A 97 -3.61 8.01 -24.69
N ASP A 98 -3.07 8.58 -25.76
CA ASP A 98 -3.60 9.80 -26.37
C ASP A 98 -4.82 9.51 -27.26
N ILE A 99 -5.46 10.58 -27.72
CA ILE A 99 -6.63 10.50 -28.61
C ILE A 99 -6.34 9.90 -30.00
N ASP A 100 -5.07 9.85 -30.41
CA ASP A 100 -4.64 9.31 -31.71
C ASP A 100 -4.08 7.88 -31.59
N GLY A 101 -4.05 7.31 -30.39
CA GLY A 101 -3.64 5.94 -30.10
C GLY A 101 -2.17 5.77 -29.68
N LEU A 102 -1.38 6.84 -29.56
CA LEU A 102 -0.03 6.75 -29.00
C LEU A 102 -0.12 6.31 -27.52
N GLN A 103 0.60 5.26 -27.16
CA GLN A 103 0.50 4.62 -25.86
C GLN A 103 1.85 4.54 -25.15
N SER A 104 1.83 4.70 -23.83
CA SER A 104 3.00 4.41 -22.98
C SER A 104 3.22 2.90 -22.81
N LEU A 105 4.43 2.53 -22.38
CA LEU A 105 4.61 1.25 -21.70
C LEU A 105 3.81 1.26 -20.38
N PRO A 106 3.27 0.10 -19.94
CA PRO A 106 2.59 0.01 -18.67
C PRO A 106 3.59 0.15 -17.51
N ILE A 107 3.23 0.92 -16.49
CA ILE A 107 3.91 0.86 -15.19
C ILE A 107 3.08 0.00 -14.24
N ARG A 108 3.75 -0.86 -13.47
CA ARG A 108 3.09 -1.67 -12.45
C ARG A 108 3.13 -0.96 -11.11
N ILE A 109 1.96 -0.76 -10.51
CA ILE A 109 1.81 -0.17 -9.19
C ILE A 109 1.14 -1.17 -8.25
N ALA A 110 1.41 -1.08 -6.95
CA ALA A 110 0.63 -1.79 -5.94
C ALA A 110 -0.28 -0.84 -5.16
N VAL A 111 -1.45 -1.35 -4.78
CA VAL A 111 -2.47 -0.64 -4.01
C VAL A 111 -2.44 -1.14 -2.56
N TYR A 112 -2.37 -0.23 -1.59
CA TYR A 112 -2.24 -0.56 -0.17
C TYR A 112 -3.35 0.08 0.66
N PHE A 113 -3.68 -0.58 1.76
CA PHE A 113 -4.38 0.06 2.87
C PHE A 113 -3.43 1.00 3.61
N TYR A 114 -3.95 2.10 4.14
CA TYR A 114 -3.20 3.03 4.99
C TYR A 114 -3.94 3.23 6.29
N VAL A 115 -3.42 2.65 7.36
CA VAL A 115 -4.08 2.63 8.67
C VAL A 115 -3.10 2.90 9.79
N TYR A 116 -3.60 3.20 10.98
CA TYR A 116 -2.78 3.29 12.17
C TYR A 116 -2.65 1.90 12.81
N GLY A 117 -1.41 1.42 12.96
CA GLY A 117 -1.10 0.20 13.70
C GLY A 117 -0.60 0.49 15.10
N SER A 118 -1.19 -0.19 16.10
CA SER A 118 -0.69 -0.21 17.49
C SER A 118 0.34 -1.32 17.67
N ILE A 119 1.23 -1.16 18.66
CA ILE A 119 2.15 -2.23 19.00
C ILE A 119 1.51 -3.19 19.99
N GLU A 120 1.56 -4.47 19.65
CA GLU A 120 1.28 -5.59 20.53
C GLU A 120 2.61 -6.13 21.06
N PHE A 121 2.78 -6.03 22.37
CA PHE A 121 4.00 -6.43 23.05
C PHE A 121 3.97 -7.94 23.28
N HIS A 122 5.11 -8.61 23.13
CA HIS A 122 5.28 -9.99 23.58
C HIS A 122 5.43 -10.05 25.10
N THR A 123 6.21 -9.13 25.66
CA THR A 123 6.39 -8.96 27.11
C THR A 123 5.88 -7.58 27.52
N ASN A 124 4.99 -7.55 28.51
CA ASN A 124 4.48 -6.31 29.10
C ASN A 124 5.60 -5.49 29.76
N CYS A 125 5.33 -4.22 30.00
CA CYS A 125 6.27 -3.29 30.64
C CYS A 125 6.66 -3.68 32.08
N ASP A 126 5.90 -4.55 32.74
CA ASP A 126 6.19 -5.10 34.07
C ASP A 126 6.98 -6.42 34.02
N GLY A 127 7.41 -6.87 32.83
CA GLY A 127 8.15 -8.11 32.62
C GLY A 127 7.27 -9.37 32.55
N THR A 128 5.96 -9.25 32.70
CA THR A 128 5.03 -10.37 32.51
C THR A 128 4.81 -10.65 31.03
N LEU A 129 4.46 -11.89 30.68
CA LEU A 129 4.04 -12.19 29.31
C LEU A 129 2.74 -11.44 28.99
N SER A 130 2.73 -10.74 27.86
CA SER A 130 1.54 -10.07 27.34
C SER A 130 0.56 -11.10 26.79
N TYR A 131 -0.70 -10.70 26.62
CA TYR A 131 -1.69 -11.51 25.90
C TYR A 131 -1.19 -11.91 24.51
N GLY A 132 -0.43 -11.04 23.83
CA GLY A 132 0.21 -11.33 22.54
C GLY A 132 1.30 -12.42 22.56
N ALA A 133 1.67 -12.94 23.74
CA ALA A 133 2.50 -14.14 23.85
C ALA A 133 1.70 -15.43 23.56
N GLN A 134 0.37 -15.41 23.72
CA GLN A 134 -0.56 -16.47 23.33
C GLN A 134 -1.57 -15.91 22.34
N THR A 135 -1.36 -16.19 21.07
CA THR A 135 -2.22 -15.63 20.03
C THR A 135 -3.35 -16.59 19.67
N ALA A 136 -4.46 -16.06 19.17
CA ALA A 136 -5.60 -16.85 18.72
C ALA A 136 -5.25 -17.84 17.59
N CYS A 137 -4.20 -17.58 16.80
CA CYS A 137 -3.75 -18.51 15.76
C CYS A 137 -2.64 -19.47 16.20
N VAL A 138 -1.95 -19.20 17.33
CA VAL A 138 -0.83 -20.02 17.82
C VAL A 138 -1.03 -20.32 19.32
N PRO A 139 -1.80 -21.38 19.65
CA PRO A 139 -2.19 -21.68 21.03
C PRO A 139 -1.02 -22.01 21.96
N ASN A 140 0.09 -22.53 21.42
CA ASN A 140 1.31 -22.83 22.18
C ASN A 140 2.19 -21.60 22.45
N GLY A 141 1.70 -20.42 22.05
CA GLY A 141 2.40 -19.17 22.14
C GLY A 141 3.45 -18.96 21.06
N LEU A 142 3.89 -17.72 20.95
CA LEU A 142 4.94 -17.29 20.04
C LEU A 142 6.24 -17.05 20.83
N PRO A 143 7.43 -17.31 20.25
CA PRO A 143 8.68 -16.91 20.89
C PRO A 143 8.82 -15.38 20.94
N PRO A 144 9.65 -14.84 21.85
CA PRO A 144 10.00 -13.42 21.87
C PRO A 144 10.54 -12.94 20.52
N ASN A 145 10.24 -11.68 20.17
CA ASN A 145 10.62 -11.05 18.90
C ASN A 145 10.01 -11.69 17.63
N SER A 146 8.95 -12.48 17.79
CA SER A 146 8.18 -12.98 16.65
C SER A 146 7.67 -11.84 15.77
N ILE A 147 7.64 -12.06 14.46
CA ILE A 147 7.23 -11.05 13.47
C ILE A 147 5.85 -11.34 12.91
N PHE A 148 4.82 -10.84 13.58
CA PHE A 148 3.43 -11.04 13.19
C PHE A 148 2.61 -9.75 13.28
N VAL A 149 1.40 -9.83 12.74
CA VAL A 149 0.33 -8.87 12.98
C VAL A 149 -0.94 -9.57 13.47
N ALA A 150 -1.82 -8.81 14.10
CA ALA A 150 -3.20 -9.19 14.35
C ALA A 150 -4.14 -8.37 13.45
N LEU A 151 -5.19 -9.02 12.92
CA LEU A 151 -6.31 -8.33 12.27
C LEU A 151 -7.64 -8.66 12.96
N PRO A 152 -8.62 -7.71 13.02
CA PRO A 152 -9.92 -7.93 13.64
C PRO A 152 -10.86 -8.80 12.80
N ALA A 153 -10.43 -10.01 12.45
CA ALA A 153 -11.27 -11.02 11.84
C ALA A 153 -10.74 -12.43 12.08
N THR A 154 -11.67 -13.34 12.35
CA THR A 154 -11.41 -14.78 12.38
C THR A 154 -11.16 -15.31 10.97
N GLY A 155 -10.39 -16.40 10.84
CA GLY A 155 -10.16 -17.09 9.57
C GLY A 155 -9.04 -16.52 8.70
N LEU A 156 -8.28 -15.55 9.21
CA LEU A 156 -7.11 -14.98 8.53
C LEU A 156 -5.77 -15.57 9.02
N CYS A 157 -5.80 -16.50 9.97
CA CYS A 157 -4.60 -17.14 10.51
C CYS A 157 -3.70 -17.69 9.39
N ASN A 158 -2.40 -17.47 9.52
CA ASN A 158 -1.32 -17.86 8.60
C ASN A 158 -1.32 -17.14 7.24
N LYS A 159 -2.29 -16.27 6.95
CA LYS A 159 -2.24 -15.44 5.73
C LYS A 159 -1.08 -14.46 5.85
N SER A 160 -0.41 -14.25 4.71
CA SER A 160 0.75 -13.37 4.63
C SER A 160 0.33 -11.95 4.22
N ILE A 161 1.05 -10.97 4.74
CA ILE A 161 0.92 -9.57 4.36
C ILE A 161 2.29 -8.98 4.01
N TYR A 162 2.26 -7.89 3.25
CA TYR A 162 3.36 -6.94 3.17
C TYR A 162 2.97 -5.68 3.92
N ILE A 163 3.88 -5.15 4.73
CA ILE A 163 3.67 -3.96 5.56
C ILE A 163 4.92 -3.08 5.57
N SER A 164 4.74 -1.76 5.53
CA SER A 164 5.79 -0.76 5.61
C SER A 164 5.33 0.42 6.44
N THR A 165 6.29 1.12 7.04
CA THR A 165 6.12 2.47 7.58
C THR A 165 6.63 3.49 6.57
N SER A 166 6.21 4.75 6.70
CA SER A 166 6.81 5.85 5.93
C SER A 166 8.25 6.17 6.36
N SER A 167 8.69 5.71 7.54
CA SER A 167 10.01 6.00 8.10
C SER A 167 11.13 5.13 7.55
N THR A 168 10.84 3.89 7.13
CA THR A 168 11.89 2.94 6.68
C THR A 168 11.97 2.73 5.18
N GLY A 169 10.97 3.19 4.41
CA GLY A 169 11.02 3.06 2.95
C GLY A 169 10.81 1.63 2.42
N THR A 170 10.75 0.62 3.31
CA THR A 170 10.96 -0.79 2.98
C THR A 170 9.82 -1.67 3.48
N PHE A 171 9.18 -2.40 2.56
CA PHE A 171 8.18 -3.40 2.93
C PHE A 171 8.80 -4.65 3.57
N LYS A 172 8.18 -5.11 4.64
CA LYS A 172 8.46 -6.38 5.31
C LYS A 172 7.33 -7.35 5.06
N LYS A 173 7.67 -8.62 4.85
CA LYS A 173 6.69 -9.71 4.83
C LYS A 173 6.44 -10.16 6.27
N SER A 174 5.18 -10.32 6.63
CA SER A 174 4.76 -10.86 7.93
C SER A 174 3.54 -11.75 7.75
N GLN A 175 3.08 -12.37 8.84
CA GLN A 175 1.92 -13.24 8.88
C GLN A 175 0.91 -12.74 9.90
N ILE A 176 -0.37 -13.03 9.62
CA ILE A 176 -1.44 -12.83 10.57
C ILE A 176 -1.43 -14.04 11.51
N LEU A 177 -0.95 -13.83 12.73
CA LEU A 177 -0.86 -14.87 13.75
C LEU A 177 -1.75 -14.59 14.96
N ASP A 178 -2.52 -13.51 14.95
CA ASP A 178 -3.51 -13.25 15.99
C ASP A 178 -4.77 -12.60 15.42
N VAL A 179 -5.82 -12.55 16.25
CA VAL A 179 -7.11 -11.95 15.96
C VAL A 179 -7.37 -10.78 16.91
N GLY A 180 -7.48 -9.59 16.33
CA GLY A 180 -7.56 -8.32 17.04
C GLY A 180 -6.88 -7.22 16.21
N PRO A 181 -6.98 -5.94 16.58
CA PRO A 181 -7.71 -5.39 17.72
C PRO A 181 -9.22 -5.26 17.42
N TRP A 182 -10.09 -5.76 18.31
CA TRP A 182 -11.55 -5.69 18.16
C TRP A 182 -12.18 -4.30 18.43
N ARG A 183 -11.48 -3.23 18.02
CA ARG A 183 -11.94 -1.85 18.27
C ARG A 183 -13.04 -1.42 17.29
N THR A 184 -12.98 -1.90 16.05
CA THR A 184 -13.84 -1.37 14.97
C THR A 184 -14.70 -2.44 14.30
N ASN A 185 -14.50 -3.75 14.57
CA ASN A 185 -15.18 -4.89 13.92
C ASN A 185 -15.37 -4.73 12.40
N ASN A 186 -14.52 -3.92 11.75
CA ASN A 186 -14.71 -3.49 10.38
C ASN A 186 -13.59 -4.09 9.52
N PRO A 187 -13.84 -5.24 8.87
CA PRO A 187 -12.89 -5.81 7.93
C PRO A 187 -12.88 -4.98 6.63
N TYR A 188 -12.30 -3.78 6.69
CA TYR A 188 -12.26 -2.82 5.57
C TYR A 188 -11.63 -3.41 4.31
N TRP A 189 -10.76 -4.39 4.46
CA TRP A 189 -10.19 -5.12 3.35
C TRP A 189 -11.22 -5.92 2.53
N ASN A 190 -12.41 -6.21 3.04
CA ASN A 190 -13.47 -6.86 2.27
C ASN A 190 -14.22 -5.89 1.34
N THR A 191 -14.20 -4.60 1.64
CA THR A 191 -14.95 -3.57 0.89
C THR A 191 -14.03 -2.61 0.14
N GLY A 192 -12.75 -2.58 0.51
CA GLY A 192 -11.83 -1.52 0.12
C GLY A 192 -12.16 -0.16 0.73
N ASN A 193 -13.16 -0.08 1.62
CA ASN A 193 -13.51 1.14 2.37
C ASN A 193 -12.87 1.04 3.75
N TYR A 194 -11.83 1.83 4.00
CA TYR A 194 -11.27 1.98 5.34
C TYR A 194 -11.66 3.35 5.90
N GLY A 195 -12.23 3.36 7.10
CA GLY A 195 -12.31 4.57 7.90
C GLY A 195 -10.95 4.83 8.53
N ILE A 196 -10.59 6.09 8.78
CA ILE A 196 -9.37 6.42 9.52
C ILE A 196 -9.64 6.12 11.00
N TYR A 197 -9.66 4.85 11.38
CA TYR A 197 -9.77 4.46 12.78
C TYR A 197 -8.37 4.27 13.37
N ARG A 198 -8.24 4.55 14.68
CA ARG A 198 -7.00 4.29 15.41
C ARG A 198 -6.98 2.80 15.77
N ALA A 199 -5.87 2.13 15.46
CA ALA A 199 -5.59 0.72 15.76
C ALA A 199 -6.50 -0.25 14.99
N ASP A 200 -6.24 -0.37 13.69
CA ASP A 200 -6.92 -1.29 12.76
C ASP A 200 -6.06 -2.54 12.43
N ILE A 201 -4.86 -2.58 12.99
CA ILE A 201 -3.88 -3.67 12.91
C ILE A 201 -3.01 -3.59 14.17
N ASP A 202 -2.81 -4.71 14.84
CA ASP A 202 -1.78 -4.80 15.89
C ASP A 202 -0.50 -5.37 15.28
N ILE A 203 0.62 -4.77 15.65
CA ILE A 203 1.94 -5.06 15.12
C ILE A 203 2.79 -5.57 16.27
N SER A 204 3.30 -6.79 16.17
CA SER A 204 4.23 -7.31 17.17
C SER A 204 5.43 -6.40 17.40
N ASP A 205 5.93 -6.33 18.63
CA ASP A 205 7.19 -5.64 18.98
C ASP A 205 8.39 -6.05 18.12
N GLY A 206 8.50 -7.35 17.78
CA GLY A 206 9.50 -7.86 16.85
C GLY A 206 9.39 -7.25 15.46
N LEU A 207 8.17 -7.14 14.92
CA LEU A 207 7.93 -6.50 13.62
C LEU A 207 8.08 -4.99 13.70
N ALA A 208 7.66 -4.36 14.80
CA ALA A 208 7.82 -2.93 15.06
C ALA A 208 9.29 -2.52 15.00
N THR A 209 10.18 -3.33 15.60
CA THR A 209 11.64 -3.15 15.53
C THR A 209 12.13 -3.17 14.09
N GLN A 210 11.68 -4.13 13.28
CA GLN A 210 12.09 -4.22 11.87
C GLN A 210 11.54 -3.10 10.99
N LEU A 211 10.39 -2.54 11.36
CA LEU A 211 9.75 -1.41 10.69
C LEU A 211 10.20 -0.05 11.22
N GLY A 212 11.12 -0.02 12.20
CA GLY A 212 11.60 1.22 12.82
C GLY A 212 10.48 2.04 13.45
N ILE A 213 9.44 1.38 13.97
CA ILE A 213 8.35 2.05 14.69
C ILE A 213 8.85 2.31 16.12
N PRO A 214 8.83 3.56 16.62
CA PRO A 214 9.12 3.81 18.02
C PRO A 214 8.05 3.19 18.91
N TYR A 215 8.48 2.44 19.91
CA TYR A 215 7.63 1.87 20.94
C TYR A 215 8.42 1.73 22.25
N GLY A 216 7.70 1.56 23.35
CA GLY A 216 8.33 1.38 24.65
C GLY A 216 7.31 1.43 25.79
N CYS A 217 7.81 1.80 26.97
CA CYS A 217 7.05 1.83 28.20
C CYS A 217 7.11 3.20 28.86
N ASN A 218 6.00 3.62 29.46
CA ASN A 218 5.95 4.72 30.41
C ASN A 218 5.41 4.15 31.73
N GLY A 219 6.31 3.83 32.67
CA GLY A 219 5.98 2.96 33.80
C GLY A 219 5.48 1.61 33.31
N SER A 220 4.33 1.15 33.80
CA SER A 220 3.65 -0.07 33.36
C SER A 220 2.81 0.09 32.09
N THR A 221 2.74 1.29 31.51
CA THR A 221 1.90 1.56 30.34
C THR A 221 2.69 1.41 29.05
N PRO A 222 2.36 0.42 28.18
CA PRO A 222 2.97 0.33 26.86
C PRO A 222 2.51 1.47 25.96
N TRP A 223 3.42 1.95 25.11
CA TRP A 223 3.13 2.91 24.05
C TRP A 223 3.84 2.51 22.77
N GLY A 224 3.27 2.88 21.63
CA GLY A 224 3.87 2.62 20.34
C GLY A 224 2.83 2.48 19.25
N GLY A 225 3.20 2.92 18.06
CA GLY A 225 2.37 2.78 16.88
C GLY A 225 2.74 3.78 15.81
N ALA A 226 2.36 3.47 14.59
CA ALA A 226 2.62 4.31 13.43
C ALA A 226 1.54 4.11 12.39
N TYR A 227 1.42 5.07 11.48
CA TYR A 227 0.72 4.81 10.23
C TYR A 227 1.55 3.88 9.36
N VAL A 228 0.88 2.86 8.83
CA VAL A 228 1.48 1.82 8.01
C VAL A 228 0.74 1.70 6.69
N LEU A 229 1.50 1.40 5.64
CA LEU A 229 0.97 0.88 4.38
C LEU A 229 1.02 -0.63 4.46
N TRP A 230 -0.09 -1.31 4.15
CA TRP A 230 -0.08 -2.76 4.11
C TRP A 230 -1.04 -3.33 3.06
N ARG A 231 -0.78 -4.57 2.66
CA ARG A 231 -1.62 -5.36 1.76
C ARG A 231 -1.47 -6.84 2.05
N PHE A 232 -2.45 -7.64 1.63
CA PHE A 232 -2.25 -9.09 1.54
C PHE A 232 -1.15 -9.43 0.51
N SER A 233 -0.40 -10.48 0.82
CA SER A 233 0.60 -11.07 -0.08
C SER A 233 -0.05 -11.94 -1.15
#